data_AF-A0A7C1NS39-F1
#
_entry.id   AF-A0A7C1NS39-F1
#
_cell.length_a   1.000
_cell.length_b   1.000
_cell.length_c   1.000
_cell.angle_alpha   90.00
_cell.angle_beta   90.00
_cell.angle_gamma   90.00
#
_symmetry.space_group_name_H-M   'P 1'
#
loop_
_entity.id
_entity.type
_entity.pdbx_description
1 polymer ?
#
loop_
_entity_poly.entity_id
_entity_poly.type
_entity_poly.pdbx_seq_one_letter_code
_entity_poly.pdbx_strand_id
1 'polypeptide(L)' 'MRISPWELGRASNRRGAVVPATDKVGNYHVFDIGGNKLRLIAVVHYQSKKVFIRHILDHKEYDKGKWKKE' A
#
# COMPACT_ATOMS: atom_id res chain seq x y z
N MET A 1 2.81 -8.37 23.37
CA MET A 1 1.90 -7.49 22.60
C MET A 1 2.73 -6.85 21.48
N ARG A 2 2.66 -7.37 20.25
CA ARG A 2 3.38 -6.80 19.10
C ARG A 2 2.43 -5.86 18.39
N ILE A 3 2.62 -4.57 18.58
CA ILE A 3 1.97 -3.53 17.77
C ILE A 3 2.35 -3.75 16.31
N SER A 4 1.34 -3.87 15.46
CA SER A 4 1.53 -4.05 14.03
C SER A 4 1.78 -2.69 13.36
N PRO A 5 2.68 -2.58 12.37
CA PRO A 5 3.08 -1.30 11.78
C PRO A 5 1.93 -0.41 11.25
N TRP A 6 0.75 -0.99 11.00
CA TRP A 6 -0.45 -0.28 10.55
C TRP A 6 -1.20 0.49 11.67
N GLU A 7 -0.81 0.34 12.94
CA GLU A 7 -1.43 1.06 14.06
C GLU A 7 -0.87 2.48 14.25
N LEU A 8 0.28 2.80 13.67
CA LEU A 8 0.94 4.11 13.80
C LEU A 8 0.36 5.21 12.88
N GLY A 9 -0.54 4.86 11.94
CA GLY A 9 -1.07 5.79 10.93
C GLY A 9 -2.46 6.36 11.21
N ARG A 10 -3.11 6.02 12.34
CA ARG A 10 -4.49 6.47 12.63
C ARG A 10 -4.55 7.91 13.17
N ALA A 11 -4.07 8.87 12.39
CA ALA A 11 -4.43 10.28 12.59
C ALA A 11 -5.60 10.64 11.66
N SER A 12 -6.76 10.85 12.29
CA SER A 12 -8.01 11.32 11.70
C SER A 12 -7.83 12.46 10.69
N ASN A 13 -8.33 12.31 9.46
CA ASN A 13 -8.76 13.46 8.68
C ASN A 13 -9.97 13.16 7.78
N ARG A 14 -11.13 13.70 8.14
CA ARG A 14 -12.27 13.90 7.23
C ARG A 14 -12.07 15.23 6.50
N ARG A 15 -11.87 15.18 5.16
CA ARG A 15 -12.40 16.11 4.13
C ARG A 15 -11.66 15.90 2.79
N GLY A 16 -12.41 15.62 1.73
CA GLY A 16 -11.93 15.49 0.34
C GLY A 16 -11.31 14.12 0.06
N ALA A 17 -11.75 13.43 -1.00
CA ALA A 17 -11.32 12.07 -1.35
C ALA A 17 -9.84 12.02 -1.81
N VAL A 18 -8.92 12.17 -0.87
CA VAL A 18 -7.54 11.71 -0.97
C VAL A 18 -7.55 10.29 -0.40
N VAL A 19 -7.27 9.28 -1.22
CA VAL A 19 -7.12 7.89 -0.77
C VAL A 19 -6.01 7.84 0.29
N PRO A 20 -6.34 7.76 1.60
CA PRO A 20 -5.35 7.83 2.65
C PRO A 20 -4.91 6.40 2.94
N ALA A 21 -3.95 5.91 2.14
CA ALA A 21 -3.14 4.72 2.41
C ALA A 21 -2.24 4.43 1.20
N THR A 22 -1.43 5.41 0.79
CA THR A 22 -0.33 5.11 -0.14
C THR A 22 0.99 5.18 0.61
N ASP A 23 1.54 4.00 0.90
CA ASP A 23 2.85 3.87 1.51
C ASP A 23 3.88 3.61 0.41
N LYS A 24 4.92 4.44 0.38
CA LYS A 24 6.09 4.19 -0.48
C LYS A 24 7.03 3.25 0.25
N VAL A 25 7.19 2.04 -0.29
CA VAL A 25 8.11 1.03 0.25
C VAL A 25 9.21 0.78 -0.77
N GLY A 26 10.36 1.43 -0.57
CA GLY A 26 11.45 1.44 -1.54
C GLY A 26 11.00 2.06 -2.87
N ASN A 27 11.06 1.29 -3.95
CA ASN A 27 10.63 1.71 -5.29
C ASN A 27 9.14 1.46 -5.56
N TYR A 28 8.43 0.83 -4.63
CA TYR A 28 7.05 0.44 -4.78
C TYR A 28 6.10 1.38 -4.03
N HIS A 29 4.89 1.52 -4.56
CA HIS A 29 3.75 2.18 -3.94
C HIS A 29 2.74 1.11 -3.55
N VAL A 30 2.32 1.10 -2.30
CA VAL A 30 1.33 0.16 -1.76
C VAL A 30 0.04 0.92 -1.54
N PHE A 31 -1.07 0.41 -2.08
CA PHE A 31 -2.39 1.01 -1.97
C PHE A 31 -3.36 0.07 -1.28
N ASP A 32 -4.15 0.59 -0.34
CA ASP A 32 -5.26 -0.14 0.25
C ASP A 32 -6.49 -0.09 -0.66
N ILE A 33 -6.99 -1.26 -1.07
CA ILE A 33 -8.17 -1.37 -1.94
C ILE A 33 -9.22 -2.33 -1.36
N GLY A 34 -10.44 -2.28 -1.91
CA GLY A 34 -11.52 -3.20 -1.53
C GLY A 34 -11.98 -3.05 -0.07
N GLY A 35 -11.92 -1.84 0.50
CA GLY A 35 -12.23 -1.60 1.90
C GLY A 35 -11.13 -2.07 2.86
N ASN A 36 -9.86 -1.83 2.49
CA ASN A 36 -8.68 -2.22 3.28
C ASN A 36 -8.49 -3.75 3.41
N LYS A 37 -9.03 -4.52 2.47
CA LYS A 37 -8.89 -6.00 2.46
C LYS A 37 -7.67 -6.47 1.67
N LEU A 38 -7.23 -5.66 0.71
CA LEU A 38 -6.15 -5.99 -0.21
C LEU A 38 -5.11 -4.87 -0.25
N ARG A 39 -3.89 -5.26 -0.61
CA ARG A 39 -2.73 -4.40 -0.86
C ARG A 39 -2.37 -4.50 -2.33
N LEU A 40 -2.52 -3.40 -3.06
CA LEU A 40 -2.05 -3.29 -4.43
C LEU A 40 -0.65 -2.69 -4.43
N ILE A 41 0.33 -3.43 -4.94
CA ILE A 41 1.72 -3.01 -5.01
C ILE A 41 2.01 -2.62 -6.46
N ALA A 42 2.48 -1.39 -6.67
CA ALA A 42 2.73 -0.87 -8.01
C ALA A 42 4.00 -0.01 -8.08
N VAL A 43 4.57 0.10 -9.27
CA VAL A 43 5.62 1.08 -9.59
C VAL A 43 4.97 2.22 -10.36
N VAL A 44 5.29 3.46 -9.97
CA VAL A 44 4.75 4.66 -10.63
C VAL A 44 5.87 5.36 -11.38
N HIS A 45 5.74 5.42 -12.70
CA HIS A 45 6.63 6.19 -13.57
C HIS A 45 5.99 7.54 -13.87
N TYR A 46 6.34 8.54 -13.06
CA TYR A 46 5.74 9.88 -13.13
C TYR A 46 6.01 10.59 -14.46
N GLN A 47 7.23 10.47 -15.00
CA GLN A 47 7.61 11.12 -16.26
C GLN A 47 6.73 10.65 -17.43
N SER A 48 6.48 9.34 -17.51
CA SER A 48 5.61 8.77 -18.53
C SER A 48 4.12 8.74 -18.13
N LYS A 49 3.77 9.20 -16.91
CA LYS A 49 2.44 9.08 -16.32
C LYS A 49 1.86 7.66 -16.39
N LYS A 50 2.68 6.65 -16.08
CA LYS A 50 2.29 5.22 -16.12
C LYS A 50 2.36 4.58 -14.73
N VAL A 51 1.45 3.64 -14.48
CA VAL A 51 1.42 2.83 -13.26
C VAL A 51 1.49 1.36 -13.67
N PHE A 52 2.44 0.63 -13.10
CA PHE A 52 2.63 -0.79 -13.34
C PHE A 52 2.24 -1.56 -12.08
N ILE A 53 1.14 -2.32 -12.15
CA ILE A 53 0.71 -3.18 -11.05
C ILE A 53 1.63 -4.41 -11.03
N ARG A 54 2.25 -4.66 -9.87
CA ARG A 54 3.14 -5.81 -9.64
C ARG A 54 2.38 -6.94 -8.97
N HIS A 55 1.65 -6.63 -7.89
CA HIS A 55 0.91 -7.61 -7.12
C HIS A 55 -0.39 -7.03 -6.56
N ILE A 56 -1.37 -7.91 -6.35
CA ILE A 56 -2.56 -7.65 -5.56
C ILE A 56 -2.61 -8.78 -4.53
N LEU A 57 -2.43 -8.43 -3.25
CA LEU A 57 -2.27 -9.40 -2.17
C LEU A 57 -3.34 -9.17 -1.10
N ASP A 58 -3.75 -10.22 -0.41
CA ASP A 58 -4.44 -10.04 0.87
C ASP A 58 -3.47 -9.63 1.98
N HIS A 59 -4.00 -9.26 3.15
CA HIS A 59 -3.18 -8.83 4.28
C HIS A 59 -2.18 -9.91 4.74
N LYS A 60 -2.59 -11.18 4.74
CA LYS A 60 -1.75 -12.29 5.21
C LYS A 60 -0.59 -12.53 4.26
N GLU A 61 -0.81 -12.39 2.96
CA GLU A 61 0.22 -12.52 1.93
C GLU A 61 1.17 -11.33 1.92
N TYR A 62 0.64 -10.13 2.10
CA TYR A 62 1.43 -8.91 2.23
C TYR A 62 2.38 -8.98 3.42
N ASP A 63 1.90 -9.43 4.58
CA ASP A 63 2.67 -9.52 5.82
C ASP A 63 3.82 -10.53 5.74
N LYS A 64 3.69 -11.58 4.90
CA LYS A 64 4.80 -12.52 4.64
C LYS A 64 5.99 -11.83 3.98
N GLY A 65 5.81 -10.66 3.36
CA GLY A 65 6.87 -9.80 2.85
C GLY A 65 7.66 -10.37 1.67
N LYS A 66 7.21 -11.47 1.05
CA LYS A 66 7.89 -12.12 -0.09
C LYS A 66 8.04 -11.19 -1.30
N TRP A 67 7.01 -10.37 -1.55
CA TRP A 67 6.96 -9.37 -2.61
C TRP A 67 8.08 -8.31 -2.55
N LYS A 68 8.77 -8.15 -1.41
CA LYS A 68 9.88 -7.19 -1.28
C LYS A 68 11.19 -7.68 -1.91
N LYS A 69 11.28 -8.96 -2.25
CA LYS A 69 12.49 -9.60 -2.78
C LYS A 69 12.45 -9.83 -4.29
N GLU A 70 11.39 -9.37 -4.95
CA GLU A 70 11.14 -9.46 -6.40
C GLU A 70 11.38 -8.13 -7.11
#